data_AF-A0A2T4VNJ3-F1
#
_entry.id   AF-A0A2T4VNJ3-F1
#
_cell.length_a   1.000
_cell.length_b   1.000
_cell.length_c   1.000
_cell.angle_alpha   90.00
_cell.angle_beta   90.00
_cell.angle_gamma   90.00
#
_symmetry.space_group_name_H-M   'P 1'
#
loop_
_entity.id
_entity.type
_entity.pdbx_description
1 polymer ?
#
loop_
_entity_poly.entity_id
_entity_poly.type
_entity_poly.pdbx_seq_one_letter_code
_entity_poly.pdbx_strand_id
1 'polypeptide(L)'
;MPTFQQTPLPRRRDMADTPTGGPQSRSEKRHQSHIGSTYAAFIKHLCEVGKLDAGLAECAAVSVINALLHRIQPGEAKDLQAQLPRKLLDFLPKEDGSKPRRMLGKSREDFFRAVAEDLRKDVSEVEPIVRAVFQGLREHISEGEAEDVESNLSKDLQDLWRRTQ
;
A
#
# COMPACT_ATOMS: atom_id res chain seq x y z
N MET A 1 82.65 3.64 20.26
CA MET A 1 83.25 3.85 18.94
C MET A 1 82.92 2.65 18.07
N PRO A 2 82.41 2.81 16.83
CA PRO A 2 81.63 3.94 16.28
C PRO A 2 80.14 3.80 16.69
N THR A 3 79.16 4.69 16.45
CA THR A 3 79.06 5.99 15.73
C THR A 3 78.84 5.96 14.21
N PHE A 4 77.58 5.92 13.77
CA PHE A 4 77.14 6.40 12.44
C PHE A 4 75.86 7.24 12.56
N GLN A 5 75.58 8.13 11.59
CA GLN A 5 74.67 9.28 11.70
C GLN A 5 73.41 9.22 10.80
N GLN A 6 72.47 10.14 11.11
CA GLN A 6 71.42 10.83 10.31
C GLN A 6 71.31 10.58 8.77
N THR A 7 70.14 10.71 8.11
CA THR A 7 68.87 11.40 8.46
C THR A 7 67.63 10.75 7.77
N PRO A 8 66.37 11.03 8.17
CA PRO A 8 65.16 10.22 7.82
C PRO A 8 64.17 10.85 6.80
N LEU A 9 63.03 10.13 6.58
CA LEU A 9 61.72 10.52 5.97
C LEU A 9 61.61 10.43 4.41
N PRO A 10 60.40 10.21 3.81
CA PRO A 10 59.07 10.64 4.27
C PRO A 10 57.98 9.58 4.52
N ARG A 11 56.85 10.10 5.02
CA ARG A 11 55.64 9.42 5.49
C ARG A 11 54.93 8.59 4.41
N ARG A 12 54.30 7.48 4.83
CA ARG A 12 52.89 7.23 4.49
C ARG A 12 52.03 7.36 5.74
N ARG A 13 50.86 7.98 5.58
CA ARG A 13 49.68 7.73 6.41
C ARG A 13 48.85 6.76 5.61
N ASP A 14 48.86 5.48 5.95
CA ASP A 14 47.84 4.57 5.45
C ASP A 14 46.55 4.95 6.19
N MET A 15 45.58 5.44 5.41
CA MET A 15 44.35 6.03 5.93
C MET A 15 43.46 4.96 6.57
N ALA A 16 42.62 5.38 7.52
CA ALA A 16 41.67 4.50 8.18
C ALA A 16 40.77 3.82 7.14
N ASP A 17 40.64 2.49 7.24
CA ASP A 17 39.58 1.75 6.56
C ASP A 17 38.23 2.27 7.09
N THR A 18 37.64 3.16 6.30
CA THR A 18 36.40 3.83 6.62
C THR A 18 35.36 3.27 5.67
N PRO A 19 34.58 2.25 6.06
CA PRO A 19 33.65 1.58 5.16
C PRO A 19 32.60 2.58 4.67
N THR A 20 32.76 3.00 3.41
CA THR A 20 31.99 4.09 2.79
C THR A 20 30.61 3.58 2.37
N GLY A 21 29.80 3.22 3.36
CA GLY A 21 28.36 3.04 3.21
C GLY A 21 27.70 4.40 3.04
N GLY A 22 27.68 4.89 1.79
CA GLY A 22 27.29 6.25 1.44
C GLY A 22 25.87 6.65 1.90
N PRO A 23 25.56 7.96 1.97
CA PRO A 23 24.28 8.45 2.50
C PRO A 23 23.06 7.85 1.81
N GLN A 24 23.15 7.63 0.50
CA GLN A 24 22.09 7.02 -0.32
C GLN A 24 21.69 5.65 0.21
N SER A 25 22.61 4.71 0.38
CA SER A 25 22.30 3.33 0.81
C SER A 25 21.75 3.22 2.23
N ARG A 26 21.95 4.23 3.09
CA ARG A 26 21.27 4.33 4.40
C ARG A 26 19.85 4.89 4.27
N SER A 27 19.64 5.86 3.36
CA SER A 27 18.32 6.41 3.04
C SER A 27 17.43 5.37 2.36
N GLU A 28 17.95 4.69 1.34
CA GLU A 28 17.26 3.64 0.58
C GLU A 28 16.82 2.49 1.47
N LYS A 29 17.71 1.98 2.35
CA LYS A 29 17.34 0.96 3.35
C LYS A 29 16.25 1.44 4.29
N ARG A 30 16.33 2.66 4.82
CA ARG A 30 15.28 3.24 5.67
C ARG A 30 13.93 3.37 4.95
N HIS A 31 13.94 3.81 3.69
CA HIS A 31 12.73 3.95 2.88
C HIS A 31 12.08 2.57 2.59
N GLN A 32 12.89 1.57 2.22
CA GLN A 32 12.41 0.19 2.03
C GLN A 32 11.85 -0.42 3.33
N SER A 33 12.55 -0.25 4.46
CA SER A 33 12.06 -0.71 5.77
C SER A 33 10.74 -0.04 6.16
N HIS A 34 10.59 1.27 5.92
CA HIS A 34 9.35 1.98 6.20
C HIS A 34 8.19 1.49 5.31
N ILE A 35 8.40 1.40 3.99
CA ILE A 35 7.37 0.90 3.05
C ILE A 35 6.92 -0.51 3.43
N GLY A 36 7.87 -1.41 3.72
CA GLY A 36 7.58 -2.76 4.19
C GLY A 36 6.77 -2.78 5.49
N SER A 37 7.14 -1.91 6.45
CA SER A 37 6.44 -1.80 7.74
C SER A 37 5.02 -1.25 7.60
N THR A 38 4.79 -0.22 6.76
CA THR A 38 3.45 0.36 6.55
C THR A 38 2.52 -0.65 5.87
N TYR A 39 2.99 -1.35 4.83
CA TYR A 39 2.22 -2.41 4.18
C TYR A 39 1.94 -3.58 5.16
N ALA A 40 2.93 -4.01 5.94
CA ALA A 40 2.76 -5.15 6.85
C ALA A 40 1.80 -4.82 8.00
N ALA A 41 1.81 -3.57 8.50
CA ALA A 41 0.85 -3.09 9.48
C ALA A 41 -0.58 -3.06 8.91
N PHE A 42 -0.75 -2.57 7.68
CA PHE A 42 -2.07 -2.53 7.01
C PHE A 42 -2.64 -3.94 6.79
N ILE A 43 -1.87 -4.88 6.23
CA ILE A 43 -2.34 -6.27 6.05
C ILE A 43 -2.61 -6.95 7.40
N LYS A 44 -1.76 -6.76 8.42
CA LYS A 44 -2.01 -7.29 9.77
C LYS A 44 -3.32 -6.75 10.35
N HIS A 45 -3.58 -5.46 10.23
CA HIS A 45 -4.81 -4.83 10.71
C HIS A 45 -6.05 -5.40 10.01
N LEU A 46 -5.99 -5.64 8.68
CA LEU A 46 -7.07 -6.32 7.95
C LEU A 46 -7.30 -7.77 8.41
N CYS A 47 -6.24 -8.50 8.80
CA CYS A 47 -6.37 -9.83 9.41
C CYS A 47 -7.09 -9.74 10.77
N GLU A 48 -6.73 -8.76 11.61
CA GLU A 48 -7.30 -8.56 12.95
C GLU A 48 -8.78 -8.14 12.88
N VAL A 49 -9.13 -7.20 12.01
CA VAL A 49 -10.50 -6.71 11.78
C VAL A 49 -11.38 -7.78 11.12
N GLY A 50 -10.95 -8.30 9.97
CA GLY A 50 -11.76 -9.20 9.15
C GLY A 50 -11.71 -10.67 9.57
N LYS A 51 -10.84 -11.03 10.53
CA LYS A 51 -10.50 -12.43 10.89
C LYS A 51 -10.04 -13.25 9.69
N LEU A 52 -9.33 -12.59 8.77
CA LEU A 52 -8.81 -13.16 7.53
C LEU A 52 -7.41 -13.76 7.76
N ASP A 53 -7.05 -14.76 6.96
CA ASP A 53 -5.65 -15.13 6.77
C ASP A 53 -4.90 -14.02 6.01
N ALA A 54 -3.58 -13.92 6.20
CA ALA A 54 -2.75 -12.90 5.57
C ALA A 54 -2.77 -12.93 4.04
N GLY A 55 -2.85 -14.10 3.41
CA GLY A 55 -2.98 -14.22 1.96
C GLY A 55 -4.34 -13.73 1.47
N LEU A 56 -5.41 -14.09 2.17
CA LEU A 56 -6.76 -13.60 1.86
C LEU A 56 -6.88 -12.09 2.10
N ALA A 57 -6.23 -11.54 3.13
CA ALA A 57 -6.21 -10.11 3.42
C ALA A 57 -5.48 -9.29 2.33
N GLU A 58 -4.36 -9.78 1.77
CA GLU A 58 -3.70 -9.14 0.62
C GLU A 58 -4.60 -9.16 -0.62
N CYS A 59 -5.14 -10.33 -1.00
CA CYS A 59 -6.03 -10.43 -2.16
C CYS A 59 -7.31 -9.58 -2.00
N ALA A 60 -7.91 -9.57 -0.80
CA ALA A 60 -9.07 -8.75 -0.48
C ALA A 60 -8.75 -7.26 -0.60
N ALA A 61 -7.63 -6.80 -0.03
CA ALA A 61 -7.19 -5.42 -0.14
C ALA A 61 -7.03 -5.00 -1.61
N VAL A 62 -6.27 -5.77 -2.39
CA VAL A 62 -6.00 -5.49 -3.82
C VAL A 62 -7.30 -5.43 -4.62
N SER A 63 -8.19 -6.41 -4.46
CA SER A 63 -9.46 -6.47 -5.19
C SER A 63 -10.43 -5.34 -4.81
N VAL A 64 -10.69 -5.14 -3.51
CA VAL A 64 -11.65 -4.14 -3.04
C VAL A 64 -11.16 -2.72 -3.34
N ILE A 65 -9.85 -2.46 -3.25
CA ILE A 65 -9.26 -1.17 -3.65
C ILE A 65 -9.33 -1.01 -5.18
N ASN A 66 -9.01 -2.03 -5.96
CA ASN A 66 -9.17 -1.99 -7.42
C ASN A 66 -10.62 -1.65 -7.82
N ALA A 67 -11.61 -2.26 -7.15
CA ALA A 67 -13.03 -1.98 -7.36
C ALA A 67 -13.44 -0.56 -6.89
N LEU A 68 -12.94 -0.08 -5.75
CA LEU A 68 -13.13 1.30 -5.27
C LEU A 68 -12.56 2.33 -6.24
N LEU A 69 -11.34 2.10 -6.72
CA LEU A 69 -10.72 2.98 -7.71
C LEU A 69 -11.58 3.02 -8.99
N HIS A 70 -12.10 1.88 -9.47
CA HIS A 70 -13.03 1.82 -10.61
C HIS A 70 -14.44 2.38 -10.32
N ARG A 71 -14.70 2.85 -9.09
CA ARG A 71 -15.94 3.48 -8.63
C ARG A 71 -15.88 5.00 -8.66
N ILE A 72 -14.81 5.57 -8.12
CA ILE A 72 -14.66 7.00 -7.82
C ILE A 72 -14.08 7.79 -9.00
N GLN A 73 -14.13 9.12 -8.94
CA GLN A 73 -13.66 9.98 -10.04
C GLN A 73 -12.12 9.90 -10.22
N PRO A 74 -11.57 10.21 -11.42
CA PRO A 74 -10.13 10.10 -11.68
C PRO A 74 -9.20 11.11 -10.96
N GLY A 75 -9.79 12.06 -10.20
CA GLY A 75 -9.08 12.88 -9.20
C GLY A 75 -8.83 12.04 -7.95
N GLU A 76 -9.87 11.89 -7.13
CA GLU A 76 -9.94 11.02 -5.94
C GLU A 76 -9.25 9.65 -6.10
N ALA A 77 -9.35 9.01 -7.27
CA ALA A 77 -8.67 7.74 -7.53
C ALA A 77 -7.14 7.84 -7.40
N LYS A 78 -6.53 9.00 -7.70
CA LYS A 78 -5.09 9.27 -7.51
C LYS A 78 -4.77 9.68 -6.08
N ASP A 79 -5.65 10.47 -5.47
CA ASP A 79 -5.45 10.99 -4.12
C ASP A 79 -5.55 9.84 -3.10
N LEU A 80 -6.57 8.98 -3.22
CA LEU A 80 -6.65 7.70 -2.51
C LEU A 80 -5.41 6.82 -2.75
N GLN A 81 -4.91 6.72 -3.98
CA GLN A 81 -3.67 5.98 -4.27
C GLN A 81 -2.44 6.58 -3.59
N ALA A 82 -2.40 7.89 -3.35
CA ALA A 82 -1.30 8.55 -2.65
C ALA A 82 -1.28 8.22 -1.15
N GLN A 83 -2.43 7.91 -0.54
CA GLN A 83 -2.55 7.49 0.85
C GLN A 83 -2.21 6.01 1.08
N LEU A 84 -2.20 5.16 0.05
CA LEU A 84 -2.01 3.72 0.20
C LEU A 84 -0.54 3.31 0.45
N PRO A 85 -0.29 2.17 1.14
CA PRO A 85 1.06 1.63 1.29
C PRO A 85 1.66 1.30 -0.09
N ARG A 86 2.82 1.86 -0.44
CA ARG A 86 3.39 1.74 -1.80
C ARG A 86 3.47 0.31 -2.34
N LYS A 87 3.83 -0.69 -1.52
CA LYS A 87 3.87 -2.11 -1.92
C LYS A 87 2.50 -2.65 -2.34
N LEU A 88 1.40 -2.09 -1.84
CA LEU A 88 0.04 -2.47 -2.24
C LEU A 88 -0.27 -2.00 -3.67
N LEU A 89 0.25 -0.83 -4.07
CA LEU A 89 0.12 -0.30 -5.42
C LEU A 89 0.85 -1.16 -6.46
N ASP A 90 1.93 -1.85 -6.08
CA ASP A 90 2.67 -2.76 -6.96
C ASP A 90 1.83 -3.98 -7.41
N PHE A 91 0.78 -4.33 -6.66
CA PHE A 91 -0.16 -5.41 -6.98
C PHE A 91 -1.43 -4.95 -7.70
N LEU A 92 -1.71 -3.65 -7.75
CA LEU A 92 -2.88 -3.14 -8.47
C LEU A 92 -2.70 -3.31 -9.99
N PRO A 93 -3.79 -3.61 -10.75
CA PRO A 93 -3.73 -3.66 -12.20
C PRO A 93 -3.22 -2.33 -12.80
N LYS A 94 -2.13 -2.39 -13.57
CA LYS A 94 -1.53 -1.20 -14.19
C LYS A 94 -2.32 -0.81 -15.42
N GLU A 95 -2.86 0.41 -15.43
CA GLU A 95 -3.53 0.96 -16.60
C GLU A 95 -2.49 1.32 -17.68
N ASP A 96 -2.49 0.57 -18.78
CA ASP A 96 -1.56 0.69 -19.90
C ASP A 96 -1.85 1.89 -20.84
N GLY A 97 -2.81 2.74 -20.47
CA GLY A 97 -3.33 3.86 -21.28
C GLY A 97 -4.00 3.44 -22.59
N SER A 98 -4.00 2.15 -22.93
CA SER A 98 -4.37 1.65 -24.26
C SER A 98 -5.84 1.24 -24.36
N LYS A 99 -6.55 1.23 -23.23
CA LYS A 99 -8.00 1.03 -23.12
C LYS A 99 -8.60 2.05 -22.16
N PRO A 100 -9.80 2.60 -22.45
CA PRO A 100 -10.50 3.43 -21.49
C PRO A 100 -10.87 2.62 -20.25
N ARG A 101 -10.64 3.22 -19.09
CA ARG A 101 -10.92 2.65 -17.78
C ARG A 101 -12.36 2.14 -17.68
N ARG A 102 -12.55 0.84 -17.44
CA ARG A 102 -13.88 0.24 -17.34
C ARG A 102 -14.51 0.61 -15.99
N MET A 103 -15.33 1.65 -15.97
CA MET A 103 -16.10 2.00 -14.78
C MET A 103 -16.99 0.82 -14.36
N LEU A 104 -17.02 0.56 -13.05
CA LEU A 104 -17.80 -0.54 -12.48
C LEU A 104 -19.29 -0.18 -12.44
N GLY A 105 -20.16 -1.19 -12.56
CA GLY A 105 -21.61 -1.02 -12.63
C GLY A 105 -22.19 -0.26 -11.42
N LYS A 106 -23.37 0.36 -11.58
CA LYS A 106 -23.87 1.36 -10.61
C LYS A 106 -24.45 0.80 -9.31
N SER A 107 -24.48 -0.51 -9.09
CA SER A 107 -24.95 -1.13 -7.84
C SER A 107 -23.85 -1.73 -6.97
N ARG A 108 -24.14 -1.91 -5.67
CA ARG A 108 -23.40 -2.78 -4.74
C ARG A 108 -23.23 -4.20 -5.31
N GLU A 109 -24.22 -4.69 -6.05
CA GLU A 109 -24.19 -6.03 -6.64
C GLU A 109 -23.16 -6.15 -7.78
N ASP A 110 -22.88 -5.07 -8.50
CA ASP A 110 -21.77 -5.00 -9.47
C ASP A 110 -20.41 -4.97 -8.75
N PHE A 111 -20.34 -4.25 -7.61
CA PHE A 111 -19.15 -4.20 -6.77
C PHE A 111 -18.82 -5.57 -6.15
N PHE A 112 -19.80 -6.23 -5.55
CA PHE A 112 -19.63 -7.56 -4.96
C PHE A 112 -19.30 -8.62 -6.02
N ARG A 113 -19.87 -8.55 -7.24
CA ARG A 113 -19.49 -9.48 -8.32
C ARG A 113 -18.04 -9.33 -8.77
N ALA A 114 -17.52 -8.10 -8.89
CA ALA A 114 -16.10 -7.90 -9.22
C ALA A 114 -15.17 -8.48 -8.14
N VAL A 115 -15.47 -8.23 -6.86
CA VAL A 115 -14.69 -8.77 -5.73
C VAL A 115 -14.81 -10.29 -5.64
N ALA A 116 -15.97 -10.87 -5.95
CA ALA A 116 -16.19 -12.31 -6.00
C ALA A 116 -15.40 -12.97 -7.15
N GLU A 117 -15.33 -12.34 -8.33
CA GLU A 117 -14.56 -12.82 -9.48
C GLU A 117 -13.04 -12.82 -9.20
N ASP A 118 -12.50 -11.71 -8.68
CA ASP A 118 -11.09 -11.58 -8.28
C ASP A 118 -10.70 -12.61 -7.21
N LEU A 119 -11.51 -12.77 -6.15
CA LEU A 119 -11.23 -13.66 -5.03
C LEU A 119 -11.63 -15.13 -5.29
N ARG A 120 -12.30 -15.42 -6.40
CA ARG A 120 -12.89 -16.73 -6.73
C ARG A 120 -13.81 -17.26 -5.61
N LYS A 121 -14.70 -16.39 -5.14
CA LYS A 121 -15.67 -16.67 -4.07
C LYS A 121 -17.10 -16.53 -4.55
N ASP A 122 -18.05 -17.05 -3.77
CA ASP A 122 -19.46 -16.75 -3.99
C ASP A 122 -19.79 -15.30 -3.59
N VAL A 123 -20.70 -14.65 -4.31
CA VAL A 123 -21.12 -13.26 -4.05
C VAL A 123 -21.71 -13.07 -2.65
N SER A 124 -22.27 -14.14 -2.06
CA SER A 124 -22.76 -14.17 -0.68
C SER A 124 -21.65 -14.13 0.38
N GLU A 125 -20.41 -14.49 0.04
CA GLU A 125 -19.27 -14.48 0.96
C GLU A 125 -18.56 -13.13 1.06
N VAL A 126 -18.69 -12.25 0.05
CA VAL A 126 -17.79 -11.09 -0.07
C VAL A 126 -18.20 -9.88 0.77
N GLU A 127 -19.46 -9.72 1.18
CA GLU A 127 -19.86 -8.56 2.00
C GLU A 127 -19.02 -8.40 3.29
N PRO A 128 -18.77 -9.43 4.13
CA PRO A 128 -17.89 -9.27 5.30
C PRO A 128 -16.42 -8.95 4.93
N ILE A 129 -15.94 -9.44 3.78
CA ILE A 129 -14.58 -9.15 3.28
C ILE A 129 -14.49 -7.68 2.85
N VAL A 130 -15.48 -7.18 2.10
CA VAL A 130 -15.58 -5.77 1.70
C VAL A 130 -15.71 -4.86 2.92
N ARG A 131 -16.51 -5.24 3.93
CA ARG A 131 -16.61 -4.49 5.21
C ARG A 131 -15.27 -4.39 5.92
N ALA A 132 -14.52 -5.49 6.01
CA ALA A 132 -13.21 -5.50 6.66
C ALA A 132 -12.19 -4.59 5.95
N VAL A 133 -12.17 -4.60 4.60
CA VAL A 133 -11.28 -3.70 3.84
C VAL A 133 -11.76 -2.25 3.90
N PHE A 134 -13.06 -1.97 3.86
CA PHE A 134 -13.59 -0.62 4.04
C PHE A 134 -13.26 -0.07 5.44
N GLN A 135 -13.39 -0.89 6.50
CA GLN A 135 -12.96 -0.51 7.85
C GLN A 135 -11.48 -0.17 7.88
N GLY A 136 -10.62 -1.12 7.47
CA GLY A 136 -9.18 -0.93 7.55
C GLY A 136 -8.65 0.17 6.62
N LEU A 137 -9.38 0.52 5.57
CA LEU A 137 -9.08 1.69 4.74
C LEU A 137 -9.47 3.00 5.44
N ARG A 138 -10.66 3.07 6.05
CA ARG A 138 -11.08 4.23 6.86
C ARG A 138 -10.20 4.49 8.08
N GLU A 139 -9.62 3.44 8.68
CA GLU A 139 -8.64 3.55 9.77
C GLU A 139 -7.21 3.85 9.27
N HIS A 140 -6.95 3.82 7.96
CA HIS A 140 -5.63 4.09 7.37
C HIS A 140 -5.52 5.50 6.75
N ILE A 141 -6.60 6.02 6.16
CA ILE A 141 -6.64 7.34 5.52
C ILE A 141 -7.13 8.43 6.49
N SER A 142 -7.06 9.70 6.09
CA SER A 142 -7.61 10.80 6.91
C SER A 142 -9.14 10.84 6.87
N GLU A 143 -9.77 11.49 7.86
CA GLU A 143 -11.23 11.62 7.93
C GLU A 143 -11.81 12.29 6.67
N GLY A 144 -11.19 13.37 6.17
CA GLY A 144 -11.61 14.04 4.93
C GLY A 144 -11.48 13.14 3.70
N GLU A 145 -10.37 12.41 3.55
CA GLU A 145 -10.21 11.42 2.46
C GLU A 145 -11.27 10.32 2.52
N ALA A 146 -11.72 9.94 3.73
CA ALA A 146 -12.80 8.98 3.91
C ALA A 146 -14.20 9.55 3.60
N GLU A 147 -14.42 10.86 3.75
CA GLU A 147 -15.62 11.57 3.28
C GLU A 147 -15.60 11.76 1.75
N ASP A 148 -14.45 12.10 1.17
CA ASP A 148 -14.28 12.29 -0.28
C ASP A 148 -14.51 10.97 -1.03
N VAL A 149 -13.89 9.86 -0.58
CA VAL A 149 -14.17 8.52 -1.10
C VAL A 149 -15.65 8.18 -0.98
N GLU A 150 -16.27 8.43 0.19
CA GLU A 150 -17.69 8.15 0.42
C GLU A 150 -18.62 8.93 -0.52
N SER A 151 -18.35 10.22 -0.72
CA SER A 151 -19.18 11.11 -1.56
C SER A 151 -19.31 10.60 -2.99
N ASN A 152 -18.29 9.88 -3.47
CA ASN A 152 -18.23 9.26 -4.79
C ASN A 152 -18.89 7.86 -4.86
N LEU A 153 -19.29 7.25 -3.73
CA LEU A 153 -19.98 5.95 -3.69
C LEU A 153 -21.48 6.08 -3.97
N SER A 154 -22.09 5.00 -4.49
CA SER A 154 -23.54 4.86 -4.53
C SER A 154 -24.12 4.64 -3.12
N LYS A 155 -25.38 5.05 -2.87
CA LYS A 155 -25.98 5.04 -1.52
C LYS A 155 -25.88 3.70 -0.78
N ASP A 156 -26.03 2.60 -1.50
CA ASP A 156 -25.91 1.22 -1.01
C ASP A 156 -24.48 0.84 -0.60
N LEU A 157 -23.46 1.45 -1.21
CA LEU A 157 -22.05 1.35 -0.80
C LEU A 157 -21.66 2.40 0.25
N GLN A 158 -22.31 3.56 0.30
CA GLN A 158 -22.18 4.51 1.43
C GLN A 158 -22.72 3.89 2.72
N ASP A 159 -23.90 3.27 2.69
CA ASP A 159 -24.44 2.52 3.83
C ASP A 159 -23.52 1.39 4.29
N LEU A 160 -22.77 0.79 3.36
CA LEU A 160 -21.74 -0.21 3.67
C LEU A 160 -20.51 0.43 4.32
N TRP A 161 -20.01 1.54 3.77
CA TRP A 161 -18.84 2.31 4.21
C TRP A 161 -19.01 2.97 5.58
N ARG A 162 -20.19 3.53 5.88
CA ARG A 162 -20.51 4.10 7.20
C ARG A 162 -20.50 3.03 8.30
N ARG A 163 -21.09 1.87 8.00
CA ARG A 163 -21.36 0.76 8.95
C ARG A 163 -20.21 -0.24 9.01
N THR A 164 -18.99 0.29 9.16
CA THR A 164 -17.72 -0.45 9.31
C THR A 164 -17.19 -0.35 10.75
N GLN A 165 -18.11 -0.31 11.73
CA GLN A 165 -17.86 -0.25 13.17
C GLN A 165 -18.92 -1.08 13.89
#